data_AF-A0A654TXI3-F1
#
_entry.id   AF-A0A654TXI3-F1
#
_cell.length_a   1.000
_cell.length_b   1.000
_cell.length_c   1.000
_cell.angle_alpha   90.00
_cell.angle_beta   90.00
_cell.angle_gamma   90.00
#
_symmetry.space_group_name_H-M   'P 1'
#
loop_
_entity.id
_entity.type
_entity.pdbx_description
1 polymer ?
#
loop_
_entity_poly.entity_id
_entity_poly.type
_entity_poly.pdbx_seq_one_letter_code
_entity_poly.pdbx_strand_id
1 'polypeptide(L)'
;MDPIEIGEDDVDAELQSLRTRFGTLTAVDRPVAVGDVVSIDLSATVDGEDIPNAAAEGLSHEVGSGRLIAGLDDAVVGLSADESRVFTAKLAAGEHAGQEAQVTVTVRSVKERELPEPDDEFAQLASEFDSIDELRASLSDQVRQAKRAQQAEQIRNATIDALLEQVDVPLPESYVQAQFDSVLHSALSGLNHDEARFNELLVEQGSSRAAFDAEARTASEKDVKRQLLLDALADELQVQVGQDDLTERLVTTSRQYGIEPQQLFGYLQERNQLPTMFADVRRELAIRAAVEAATVTDSDGNTIDTSEFFGKRVSAGEAEEAEPADEGAARAASDEATT
;
A
#
# COMPACT_ATOMS: atom_id res chain seq x y z
N MET A 1 -10.13 -10.89 -17.70
CA MET A 1 -9.18 -9.88 -17.15
C MET A 1 -8.68 -9.02 -18.29
N ASP A 2 -8.34 -7.75 -18.10
CA ASP A 2 -7.77 -6.99 -19.22
C ASP A 2 -6.30 -7.40 -19.47
N PRO A 3 -5.83 -7.48 -20.72
CA PRO A 3 -4.42 -7.70 -21.03
C PRO A 3 -3.51 -6.65 -20.37
N ILE A 4 -2.30 -7.06 -20.01
CA ILE A 4 -1.30 -6.10 -19.50
C ILE A 4 -0.69 -5.38 -20.69
N GLU A 5 -1.09 -4.14 -20.89
CA GLU A 5 -0.46 -3.21 -21.81
C GLU A 5 0.41 -2.21 -21.04
N ILE A 6 1.59 -1.92 -21.58
CA ILE A 6 2.46 -0.87 -21.06
C ILE A 6 2.52 0.20 -22.15
N GLY A 7 1.80 1.28 -21.92
CA GLY A 7 1.86 2.45 -22.77
C GLY A 7 3.10 3.28 -22.45
N GLU A 8 3.53 4.10 -23.41
CA GLU A 8 4.54 5.14 -23.16
C GLU A 8 4.08 6.08 -22.04
N ASP A 9 2.79 6.39 -21.97
CA ASP A 9 2.18 7.21 -20.91
C ASP A 9 2.42 6.65 -19.50
N ASP A 10 2.43 5.32 -19.32
CA ASP A 10 2.70 4.71 -18.01
C ASP A 10 4.16 4.93 -17.60
N VAL A 11 5.09 4.79 -18.55
CA VAL A 11 6.53 4.97 -18.32
C VAL A 11 6.84 6.44 -18.08
N ASP A 12 6.21 7.33 -18.84
CA ASP A 12 6.36 8.77 -18.70
C ASP A 12 5.79 9.28 -17.37
N ALA A 13 4.70 8.69 -16.87
CA ALA A 13 4.16 9.00 -15.55
C ALA A 13 5.15 8.63 -14.42
N GLU A 14 5.74 7.44 -14.48
CA GLU A 14 6.77 7.03 -13.51
C GLU A 14 8.03 7.89 -13.62
N LEU A 15 8.46 8.21 -14.85
CA LEU A 15 9.60 9.11 -15.09
C LEU A 15 9.32 10.51 -14.53
N GLN A 16 8.12 11.04 -14.70
CA GLN A 16 7.70 12.34 -14.16
C GLN A 16 7.68 12.32 -12.62
N SER A 17 7.16 11.24 -12.03
CA SER A 17 7.16 11.02 -10.58
C SER A 17 8.60 11.00 -10.03
N LEU A 18 9.50 10.30 -10.72
CA LEU A 18 10.92 10.25 -10.37
C LEU A 18 11.57 11.63 -10.49
N ARG A 19 11.39 12.34 -11.60
CA ARG A 19 11.90 13.71 -11.81
C ARG A 19 11.43 14.68 -10.73
N THR A 20 10.19 14.54 -10.28
CA THR A 20 9.62 15.38 -9.20
C THR A 20 10.40 15.25 -7.89
N ARG A 21 10.95 14.07 -7.60
CA ARG A 21 11.77 13.83 -6.39
C ARG A 21 13.14 14.51 -6.46
N PHE A 22 13.65 14.75 -7.66
CA PHE A 22 14.95 15.39 -7.91
C PHE A 22 14.83 16.85 -8.36
N GLY A 23 13.60 17.38 -8.45
CA GLY A 23 13.37 18.76 -8.84
C GLY A 23 13.96 19.76 -7.84
N THR A 24 14.53 20.84 -8.36
CA THR A 24 15.05 21.95 -7.55
C THR A 24 13.98 23.02 -7.36
N LEU A 25 13.98 23.67 -6.20
CA LEU A 25 13.05 24.75 -5.92
C LEU A 25 13.69 26.10 -6.27
N THR A 26 13.14 26.77 -7.28
CA THR A 26 13.61 28.06 -7.78
C THR A 26 12.61 29.15 -7.38
N ALA A 27 13.11 30.25 -6.81
CA ALA A 27 12.25 31.37 -6.41
C ALA A 27 11.67 32.08 -7.63
N VAL A 28 10.37 32.39 -7.58
CA VAL A 28 9.65 33.06 -8.67
C VAL A 28 8.87 34.27 -8.17
N ASP A 29 8.76 35.27 -9.04
CA ASP A 29 8.03 36.51 -8.78
C ASP A 29 6.72 36.54 -9.59
N ARG A 30 5.78 35.67 -9.17
CA ARG A 30 4.43 35.56 -9.71
C ARG A 30 3.45 35.09 -8.62
N PRO A 31 2.13 35.30 -8.80
CA PRO A 31 1.15 34.74 -7.89
C PRO A 31 1.25 33.22 -7.75
N VAL A 32 0.92 32.72 -6.57
CA VAL A 32 0.92 31.30 -6.21
C VAL A 32 -0.02 30.51 -7.11
N ALA A 33 0.49 29.41 -7.66
CA ALA A 33 -0.27 28.41 -8.38
C ALA A 33 -0.23 27.04 -7.67
N VAL A 34 -1.14 26.15 -8.04
CA VAL A 34 -1.12 24.76 -7.58
C VAL A 34 0.18 24.09 -8.03
N GLY A 35 0.84 23.37 -7.11
CA GLY A 35 2.14 22.72 -7.34
C GLY A 35 3.36 23.57 -6.96
N ASP A 36 3.19 24.86 -6.67
CA ASP A 36 4.27 25.68 -6.12
C ASP A 36 4.59 25.28 -4.67
N VAL A 37 5.83 25.53 -4.24
CA VAL A 37 6.24 25.44 -2.84
C VAL A 37 6.34 26.85 -2.29
N VAL A 38 5.48 27.16 -1.32
CA VAL A 38 5.42 28.46 -0.67
C VAL A 38 6.07 28.41 0.71
N SER A 39 6.72 29.50 1.10
CA SER A 39 7.03 29.76 2.50
C SER A 39 5.93 30.65 3.05
N ILE A 40 5.25 30.22 4.10
CA ILE A 40 4.11 30.94 4.68
C ILE A 40 4.28 31.18 6.18
N ASP A 41 3.65 32.25 6.64
CA ASP A 41 3.35 32.45 8.05
C ASP A 41 1.88 32.16 8.30
N LEU A 42 1.60 31.50 9.42
CA LEU A 42 0.26 31.20 9.87
C LEU A 42 0.06 31.76 11.27
N SER A 43 -1.13 32.30 11.50
CA SER A 43 -1.66 32.57 12.83
C SER A 43 -3.13 32.20 12.87
N ALA A 44 -3.65 31.86 14.05
CA ALA A 44 -5.06 31.51 14.20
C ALA A 44 -5.65 32.19 15.44
N THR A 45 -6.91 32.60 15.30
CA THR A 45 -7.71 33.17 16.40
C THR A 45 -9.03 32.41 16.56
N VAL A 46 -9.49 32.26 17.80
CA VAL A 46 -10.83 31.74 18.13
C VAL A 46 -11.53 32.81 18.95
N ASP A 47 -12.75 33.18 18.57
CA ASP A 47 -13.54 34.24 19.22
C ASP A 47 -12.81 35.59 19.39
N GLY A 48 -11.81 35.85 18.53
CA GLY A 48 -10.98 37.06 18.56
C GLY A 48 -9.78 37.00 19.51
N GLU A 49 -9.51 35.86 20.16
CA GLU A 49 -8.32 35.62 20.97
C GLU A 49 -7.28 34.79 20.18
N ASP A 50 -6.01 35.23 20.22
CA ASP A 50 -4.90 34.52 19.59
C ASP A 50 -4.65 33.16 20.25
N ILE A 51 -4.44 32.13 19.46
CA ILE A 51 -4.06 30.81 19.95
C ILE A 51 -2.52 30.76 20.03
N PRO A 52 -1.91 30.72 21.23
CA PRO A 52 -0.47 30.93 21.40
C PRO A 52 0.40 29.90 20.64
N ASN A 53 -0.12 28.69 20.45
CA ASN A 53 0.60 27.58 19.82
C ASN A 53 0.20 27.34 18.35
N ALA A 54 -0.66 28.19 17.77
CA ALA A 54 -1.08 28.07 16.38
C ALA A 54 -0.29 28.97 15.41
N ALA A 55 0.53 29.88 15.96
CA ALA A 55 1.39 30.74 15.16
C ALA A 55 2.64 29.99 14.71
N ALA A 56 2.94 30.05 13.42
CA ALA A 56 4.14 29.46 12.84
C ALA A 56 4.67 30.34 11.72
N GLU A 57 5.97 30.55 11.69
CA GLU A 57 6.62 31.42 10.71
C GLU A 57 7.52 30.61 9.78
N GLY A 58 7.54 30.98 8.50
CA GLY A 58 8.43 30.39 7.49
C GLY A 58 8.15 28.91 7.22
N LEU A 59 6.92 28.45 7.41
CA LEU A 59 6.53 27.08 7.09
C LEU A 59 6.60 26.85 5.58
N SER A 60 7.29 25.79 5.17
CA SER A 60 7.30 25.34 3.77
C SER A 60 6.08 24.48 3.50
N HIS A 61 5.29 24.84 2.49
CA HIS A 61 4.08 24.12 2.12
C HIS A 61 4.00 23.95 0.60
N GLU A 62 3.60 22.75 0.15
CA GLU A 62 3.35 22.47 -1.26
C GLU A 62 1.86 22.64 -1.54
N VAL A 63 1.54 23.61 -2.39
CA VAL A 63 0.17 24.05 -2.66
C VAL A 63 -0.59 22.98 -3.43
N GLY A 64 -1.71 22.54 -2.87
CA GLY A 64 -2.54 21.45 -3.39
C GLY A 64 -2.23 20.09 -2.77
N SER A 65 -1.31 20.01 -1.80
CA SER A 65 -1.00 18.74 -1.13
C SER A 65 -2.03 18.33 -0.06
N GLY A 66 -2.88 19.25 0.41
CA GLY A 66 -3.86 18.98 1.46
C GLY A 66 -3.29 18.59 2.83
N ARG A 67 -1.96 18.68 3.02
CA ARG A 67 -1.28 18.10 4.20
C ARG A 67 -1.27 18.98 5.45
N LEU A 68 -1.48 20.29 5.32
CA LEU A 68 -1.24 21.23 6.42
C LEU A 68 -2.51 21.60 7.18
N ILE A 69 -3.42 22.35 6.55
CA ILE A 69 -4.71 22.77 7.12
C ILE A 69 -5.75 22.75 6.01
N ALA A 70 -6.94 22.21 6.28
CA ALA A 70 -8.05 22.24 5.32
C ALA A 70 -8.40 23.68 4.92
N GLY A 71 -8.55 23.93 3.63
CA GLY A 71 -8.83 25.26 3.07
C GLY A 71 -7.60 26.17 2.88
N LEU A 72 -6.41 25.77 3.35
CA LEU A 72 -5.18 26.55 3.15
C LEU A 72 -4.82 26.66 1.66
N ASP A 73 -4.90 25.55 0.92
CA ASP A 73 -4.51 25.50 -0.50
C ASP A 73 -5.32 26.50 -1.33
N ASP A 74 -6.64 26.54 -1.14
CA ASP A 74 -7.52 27.51 -1.81
C ASP A 74 -7.24 28.94 -1.35
N ALA A 75 -6.89 29.13 -0.08
CA ALA A 75 -6.60 30.45 0.48
C ALA A 75 -5.29 31.05 -0.05
N VAL A 76 -4.27 30.25 -0.37
CA VAL A 76 -2.98 30.77 -0.86
C VAL A 76 -2.94 30.96 -2.36
N VAL A 77 -3.74 30.22 -3.14
CA VAL A 77 -3.76 30.36 -4.60
C VAL A 77 -4.11 31.79 -5.02
N GLY A 78 -3.31 32.31 -5.96
CA GLY A 78 -3.43 33.67 -6.49
C GLY A 78 -2.86 34.77 -5.61
N LEU A 79 -2.34 34.48 -4.41
CA LEU A 79 -1.60 35.46 -3.61
C LEU A 79 -0.19 35.67 -4.17
N SER A 80 0.32 36.89 -4.08
CA SER A 80 1.73 37.22 -4.34
C SER A 80 2.54 37.19 -3.05
N ALA A 81 3.88 37.30 -3.16
CA ALA A 81 4.72 37.47 -1.98
C ALA A 81 4.30 38.72 -1.18
N ASP A 82 4.39 38.60 0.14
CA ASP A 82 3.96 39.53 1.18
C ASP A 82 2.44 39.81 1.24
N GLU A 83 1.63 39.08 0.47
CA GLU A 83 0.17 39.16 0.58
C GLU A 83 -0.38 38.17 1.62
N SER A 84 -1.48 38.57 2.26
CA SER A 84 -2.17 37.78 3.28
C SER A 84 -3.63 37.54 2.94
N ARG A 85 -4.17 36.39 3.39
CA ARG A 85 -5.60 36.07 3.32
C ARG A 85 -6.05 35.44 4.63
N VAL A 86 -7.31 35.69 5.01
CA VAL A 86 -7.95 35.06 6.16
C VAL A 86 -8.93 34.03 5.65
N PHE A 87 -8.91 32.83 6.24
CA PHE A 87 -9.86 31.76 5.96
C PHE A 87 -10.25 31.05 7.26
N THR A 88 -11.41 30.41 7.27
CA THR A 88 -11.90 29.65 8.42
C THR A 88 -11.45 28.19 8.29
N ALA A 89 -10.87 27.64 9.35
CA ALA A 89 -10.51 26.23 9.43
C ALA A 89 -10.86 25.65 10.80
N LYS A 90 -11.21 24.36 10.83
CA LYS A 90 -11.47 23.62 12.06
C LYS A 90 -10.14 23.11 12.64
N LEU A 91 -9.91 23.35 13.93
CA LEU A 91 -8.65 22.95 14.58
C LEU A 91 -8.63 21.44 14.86
N ALA A 92 -7.60 20.75 14.38
CA ALA A 92 -7.48 19.30 14.49
C ALA A 92 -7.02 18.80 15.89
N ALA A 93 -6.38 19.67 16.68
CA ALA A 93 -5.79 19.30 17.97
C ALA A 93 -5.62 20.53 18.89
N GLY A 94 -5.37 20.28 20.18
CA GLY A 94 -5.14 21.32 21.20
C GLY A 94 -6.37 21.62 22.07
N GLU A 95 -6.27 22.66 22.91
CA GLU A 95 -7.36 23.08 23.82
C GLU A 95 -8.63 23.51 23.07
N HIS A 96 -8.47 23.97 21.83
CA HIS A 96 -9.55 24.39 20.93
C HIS A 96 -9.85 23.35 19.84
N ALA A 97 -9.46 22.08 20.03
CA ALA A 97 -9.75 21.03 19.05
C ALA A 97 -11.25 20.97 18.73
N GLY A 98 -11.58 20.91 17.45
CA GLY A 98 -12.95 20.87 16.95
C GLY A 98 -13.63 22.24 16.80
N GLN A 99 -13.04 23.33 17.28
CA GLN A 99 -13.57 24.69 17.12
C GLN A 99 -13.15 25.30 15.77
N GLU A 100 -14.00 26.19 15.24
CA GLU A 100 -13.65 27.00 14.08
C GLU A 100 -12.70 28.13 14.49
N ALA A 101 -11.58 28.25 13.79
CA ALA A 101 -10.62 29.32 13.96
C ALA A 101 -10.49 30.14 12.68
N GLN A 102 -10.29 31.45 12.83
CA GLN A 102 -9.89 32.33 11.74
C GLN A 102 -8.37 32.25 11.59
N VAL A 103 -7.94 31.61 10.51
CA VAL A 103 -6.53 31.44 10.18
C VAL A 103 -6.11 32.54 9.21
N THR A 104 -5.08 33.28 9.57
CA THR A 104 -4.43 34.23 8.68
C THR A 104 -3.20 33.56 8.09
N VAL A 105 -3.12 33.51 6.76
CA VAL A 105 -1.93 33.08 6.03
C VAL A 105 -1.27 34.28 5.38
N THR A 106 0.06 34.37 5.46
CA THR A 106 0.88 35.36 4.73
C THR A 106 1.92 34.62 3.90
N VAL A 107 1.99 34.90 2.61
CA VAL A 107 2.98 34.28 1.71
C VAL A 107 4.28 35.07 1.79
N ARG A 108 5.37 34.47 2.28
CA ARG A 108 6.70 35.10 2.31
C ARG A 108 7.46 34.94 1.01
N SER A 109 7.37 33.77 0.39
CA SER A 109 8.02 33.52 -0.91
C SER A 109 7.32 32.40 -1.65
N VAL A 110 7.39 32.47 -2.97
CA VAL A 110 6.89 31.45 -3.90
C VAL A 110 8.08 30.84 -4.60
N LYS A 111 8.15 29.51 -4.60
CA LYS A 111 9.13 28.75 -5.37
C LYS A 111 8.41 27.80 -6.28
N GLU A 112 8.85 27.73 -7.53
CA GLU A 112 8.39 26.69 -8.44
C GLU A 112 9.38 25.54 -8.45
N ARG A 113 8.89 24.33 -8.73
CA ARG A 113 9.72 23.14 -8.84
C ARG A 113 10.18 22.99 -10.28
N GLU A 114 11.47 23.21 -10.50
CA GLU A 114 12.13 22.99 -11.77
C GLU A 114 12.60 21.54 -11.85
N LEU A 115 12.04 20.79 -12.79
CA LEU A 115 12.37 19.37 -12.98
C LEU A 115 13.60 19.24 -13.89
N PRO A 116 14.59 18.40 -13.53
CA PRO A 116 15.72 18.13 -14.42
C PRO A 116 15.24 17.59 -15.76
N GLU A 117 15.91 17.87 -16.87
CA GLU A 117 15.54 17.33 -18.18
C GLU A 117 15.64 15.80 -18.18
N PRO A 118 14.74 15.07 -18.89
CA PRO A 118 14.81 13.61 -18.96
C PRO A 118 15.86 13.17 -19.97
N ASP A 119 17.14 13.29 -19.60
CA ASP A 119 18.30 12.95 -20.42
C ASP A 119 19.26 11.97 -19.70
N ASP A 120 20.40 11.69 -20.33
CA ASP A 120 21.42 10.77 -19.79
C ASP A 120 22.05 11.30 -18.49
N GLU A 121 22.17 12.62 -18.33
CA GLU A 121 22.67 13.22 -17.08
C GLU A 121 21.69 12.97 -15.94
N PHE A 122 20.38 13.09 -16.20
CA PHE A 122 19.36 12.74 -15.22
C PHE A 122 19.33 11.25 -14.90
N ALA A 123 19.52 10.37 -15.89
CA ALA A 123 19.57 8.93 -15.67
C ALA A 123 20.70 8.54 -14.69
N GLN A 124 21.89 9.10 -14.88
CA GLN A 124 23.04 8.90 -13.99
C GLN A 124 22.85 9.53 -12.61
N LEU A 125 22.10 10.64 -12.52
CA LEU A 125 21.78 11.29 -11.24
C LEU A 125 20.77 10.48 -10.42
N ALA A 126 19.75 9.92 -11.07
CA ALA A 126 18.59 9.32 -10.41
C ALA A 126 18.70 7.80 -10.24
N SER A 127 19.67 7.14 -10.89
CA SER A 127 19.75 5.69 -10.95
C SER A 127 21.18 5.18 -11.18
N GLU A 128 21.33 3.87 -11.32
CA GLU A 128 22.60 3.21 -11.68
C GLU A 128 22.86 3.16 -13.20
N PHE A 129 21.94 3.68 -14.01
CA PHE A 129 21.98 3.60 -15.48
C PHE A 129 22.78 4.75 -16.10
N ASP A 130 23.40 4.49 -17.25
CA ASP A 130 24.24 5.47 -17.95
C ASP A 130 23.43 6.34 -18.92
N SER A 131 22.25 5.88 -19.36
CA SER A 131 21.41 6.57 -20.36
C SER A 131 19.92 6.61 -19.99
N ILE A 132 19.20 7.58 -20.56
CA ILE A 132 17.75 7.72 -20.38
C ILE A 132 16.97 6.52 -20.92
N ASP A 133 17.47 5.88 -21.97
CA ASP A 133 16.84 4.71 -22.58
C ASP A 133 16.88 3.50 -21.64
N GLU A 134 18.00 3.28 -20.94
CA GLU A 134 18.14 2.24 -19.92
C GLU A 134 17.23 2.51 -18.72
N LEU A 135 17.18 3.76 -18.25
CA LEU A 135 16.26 4.15 -17.17
C LEU A 135 14.80 3.91 -17.58
N ARG A 136 14.40 4.32 -18.78
CA ARG A 136 13.04 4.10 -19.30
C ARG A 136 12.70 2.62 -19.42
N ALA A 137 13.65 1.79 -19.88
CA ALA A 137 13.46 0.34 -19.93
C ALA A 137 13.23 -0.25 -18.53
N SER A 138 14.02 0.18 -17.54
CA SER A 138 13.84 -0.24 -16.14
C SER A 138 12.49 0.20 -15.57
N LEU A 139 12.07 1.45 -15.82
CA LEU A 139 10.74 1.94 -15.41
C LEU A 139 9.62 1.15 -16.09
N SER A 140 9.77 0.81 -17.37
CA SER A 140 8.83 -0.06 -18.08
C SER A 140 8.71 -1.45 -17.42
N ASP A 141 9.83 -2.03 -16.99
CA ASP A 141 9.84 -3.29 -16.27
C ASP A 141 9.17 -3.18 -14.89
N GLN A 142 9.37 -2.07 -14.17
CA GLN A 142 8.70 -1.80 -12.90
C GLN A 142 7.18 -1.68 -13.07
N VAL A 143 6.73 -0.91 -14.07
CA VAL A 143 5.31 -0.81 -14.44
C VAL A 143 4.75 -2.18 -14.79
N ARG A 144 5.49 -2.99 -15.56
CA ARG A 144 5.09 -4.36 -15.90
C ARG A 144 4.87 -5.21 -14.66
N GLN A 145 5.81 -5.17 -13.71
CA GLN A 145 5.73 -5.93 -12.47
C GLN A 145 4.54 -5.48 -11.61
N ALA A 146 4.31 -4.17 -11.51
CA ALA A 146 3.17 -3.61 -10.79
C ALA A 146 1.83 -4.04 -11.41
N LYS A 147 1.66 -3.90 -12.73
CA LYS A 147 0.46 -4.34 -13.45
C LYS A 147 0.27 -5.86 -13.35
N ARG A 148 1.34 -6.65 -13.40
CA ARG A 148 1.29 -8.11 -13.19
C ARG A 148 0.81 -8.47 -11.78
N ALA A 149 1.33 -7.81 -10.75
CA ALA A 149 0.87 -8.03 -9.38
C ALA A 149 -0.62 -7.66 -9.21
N GLN A 150 -1.04 -6.55 -9.81
CA GLN A 150 -2.45 -6.15 -9.80
C GLN A 150 -3.35 -7.17 -10.53
N GLN A 151 -2.93 -7.66 -11.69
CA GLN A 151 -3.68 -8.66 -12.44
C GLN A 151 -3.76 -9.99 -11.68
N ALA A 152 -2.68 -10.41 -11.02
CA ALA A 152 -2.68 -11.60 -10.16
C ALA A 152 -3.72 -11.48 -9.03
N GLU A 153 -3.81 -10.31 -8.39
CA GLU A 153 -4.81 -10.05 -7.35
C GLU A 153 -6.24 -10.04 -7.91
N GLN A 154 -6.46 -9.49 -9.11
CA GLN A 154 -7.75 -9.55 -9.79
C GLN A 154 -8.17 -10.99 -10.11
N ILE A 155 -7.24 -11.80 -10.63
CA ILE A 155 -7.46 -13.22 -10.92
C ILE A 155 -7.86 -13.95 -9.63
N ARG A 156 -7.09 -13.77 -8.55
CA ARG A 156 -7.38 -14.34 -7.24
C ARG A 156 -8.79 -13.99 -6.75
N ASN A 157 -9.14 -12.71 -6.79
CA ASN A 157 -10.46 -12.25 -6.31
C ASN A 157 -11.59 -12.79 -7.18
N ALA A 158 -11.43 -12.77 -8.50
CA ALA A 158 -12.44 -13.33 -9.41
C ALA A 158 -12.61 -14.85 -9.24
N THR A 159 -11.54 -15.59 -8.98
CA THR A 159 -11.63 -17.03 -8.67
C THR A 159 -12.41 -17.24 -7.36
N ILE A 160 -12.15 -16.45 -6.32
CA ILE A 160 -12.90 -16.53 -5.06
C ILE A 160 -14.38 -16.21 -5.29
N ASP A 161 -14.68 -15.10 -5.97
CA ASP A 161 -16.06 -14.69 -6.23
C ASP A 161 -16.81 -15.76 -7.06
N ALA A 162 -16.18 -16.32 -8.10
CA ALA A 162 -16.76 -17.40 -8.91
C ALA A 162 -17.00 -18.70 -8.11
N LEU A 163 -16.15 -19.01 -7.13
CA LEU A 163 -16.37 -20.13 -6.21
C LEU A 163 -17.54 -19.83 -5.25
N LEU A 164 -17.60 -18.62 -4.69
CA LEU A 164 -18.65 -18.19 -3.77
C LEU A 164 -20.05 -18.12 -4.38
N GLU A 165 -20.16 -17.99 -5.71
CA GLU A 165 -21.42 -18.08 -6.45
C GLU A 165 -21.96 -19.51 -6.54
N GLN A 166 -21.09 -20.52 -6.40
CA GLN A 166 -21.44 -21.93 -6.55
C GLN A 166 -21.76 -22.62 -5.21
N VAL A 167 -21.45 -21.96 -4.09
CA VAL A 167 -21.62 -22.54 -2.76
C VAL A 167 -22.45 -21.65 -1.85
N ASP A 168 -23.33 -22.28 -1.07
CA ASP A 168 -23.94 -21.64 0.07
C ASP A 168 -23.04 -21.84 1.29
N VAL A 169 -22.66 -20.73 1.94
CA VAL A 169 -21.74 -20.74 3.06
C VAL A 169 -22.51 -20.27 4.28
N PRO A 170 -22.81 -21.16 5.24
CA PRO A 170 -23.46 -20.75 6.47
C PRO A 170 -22.53 -19.82 7.24
N LEU A 171 -23.02 -18.62 7.60
CA LEU A 171 -22.26 -17.62 8.35
C LEU A 171 -22.69 -17.63 9.81
N PRO A 172 -21.89 -18.18 10.73
CA PRO A 172 -22.20 -18.10 12.14
C PRO A 172 -22.10 -16.66 12.61
N GLU A 173 -23.15 -16.15 13.26
CA GLU A 173 -23.22 -14.75 13.71
C GLU A 173 -22.03 -14.37 14.61
N SER A 174 -21.54 -15.30 15.44
CA SER A 174 -20.38 -15.06 16.30
C SER A 174 -19.09 -14.78 15.51
N TYR A 175 -18.90 -15.40 14.35
CA TYR A 175 -17.73 -15.15 13.50
C TYR A 175 -17.84 -13.80 12.78
N VAL A 176 -19.03 -13.49 12.26
CA VAL A 176 -19.31 -12.19 11.65
C VAL A 176 -19.12 -11.07 12.67
N GLN A 177 -19.60 -11.25 13.90
CA GLN A 177 -19.44 -10.28 14.96
C GLN A 177 -17.97 -10.09 15.35
N ALA A 178 -17.20 -11.18 15.50
CA ALA A 178 -15.78 -11.08 15.80
C ALA A 178 -14.99 -10.34 14.69
N GLN A 179 -15.32 -10.60 13.42
CA GLN A 179 -14.72 -9.89 12.29
C GLN A 179 -15.10 -8.41 12.29
N PHE A 180 -16.38 -8.09 12.53
CA PHE A 180 -16.87 -6.73 12.65
C PHE A 180 -16.17 -5.97 13.78
N ASP A 181 -16.05 -6.59 14.96
CA ASP A 181 -15.36 -6.00 16.11
C ASP A 181 -13.88 -5.73 15.80
N SER A 182 -13.24 -6.60 15.02
CA SER A 182 -11.88 -6.39 14.54
C SER A 182 -11.78 -5.18 13.60
N VAL A 183 -12.71 -5.05 12.64
CA VAL A 183 -12.76 -3.90 11.71
C VAL A 183 -12.95 -2.60 12.48
N LEU A 184 -13.89 -2.58 13.43
CA LEU A 184 -14.13 -1.42 14.29
C LEU A 184 -12.90 -1.10 15.16
N HIS A 185 -12.26 -2.11 15.75
CA HIS A 185 -11.06 -1.92 16.55
C HIS A 185 -9.91 -1.31 15.74
N SER A 186 -9.69 -1.79 14.51
CA SER A 186 -8.70 -1.24 13.58
C SER A 186 -9.00 0.21 13.21
N ALA A 187 -10.26 0.54 12.92
CA ALA A 187 -10.68 1.92 12.62
C ALA A 187 -10.44 2.87 13.81
N LEU A 188 -10.63 2.38 15.03
CA LEU A 188 -10.45 3.15 16.27
C LEU A 188 -8.99 3.22 16.75
N SER A 189 -8.11 2.32 16.31
CA SER A 189 -6.73 2.22 16.78
C SER A 189 -5.93 3.52 16.53
N GLY A 190 -6.11 4.15 15.37
CA GLY A 190 -5.49 5.44 15.04
C GLY A 190 -6.04 6.64 15.84
N LEU A 191 -7.14 6.43 16.57
CA LEU A 191 -7.84 7.46 17.34
C LEU A 191 -7.73 7.22 18.86
N ASN A 192 -6.76 6.40 19.30
CA ASN A 192 -6.61 6.00 20.71
C ASN A 192 -7.91 5.42 21.31
N HIS A 193 -8.71 4.73 20.49
CA HIS A 193 -10.02 4.21 20.86
C HIS A 193 -11.09 5.25 21.24
N ASP A 194 -10.97 6.48 20.72
CA ASP A 194 -11.98 7.53 20.90
C ASP A 194 -13.13 7.40 19.88
N GLU A 195 -14.26 6.88 20.33
CA GLU A 195 -15.47 6.74 19.50
C GLU A 195 -16.13 8.07 19.15
N ALA A 196 -16.04 9.10 20.00
CA ALA A 196 -16.65 10.40 19.72
C ALA A 196 -15.92 11.07 18.56
N ARG A 197 -14.59 11.06 18.61
CA ARG A 197 -13.74 11.56 17.53
C ARG A 197 -13.96 10.79 16.23
N PHE A 198 -14.13 9.46 16.31
CA PHE A 198 -14.42 8.65 15.13
C PHE A 198 -15.74 9.07 14.47
N ASN A 199 -16.80 9.27 15.26
CA ASN A 199 -18.09 9.73 14.75
C ASN A 199 -18.00 11.12 14.09
N GLU A 200 -17.22 12.04 14.66
CA GLU A 200 -16.99 13.36 14.05
C GLU A 200 -16.30 13.25 12.68
N LEU A 201 -15.26 12.42 12.58
CA LEU A 201 -14.56 12.18 11.31
C LEU A 201 -15.47 11.57 10.25
N LEU A 202 -16.34 10.64 10.64
CA LEU A 202 -17.33 10.07 9.72
C LEU A 202 -18.27 11.16 9.18
N VAL A 203 -18.73 12.08 10.04
CA VAL A 203 -19.61 13.18 9.62
C VAL A 203 -18.89 14.15 8.68
N GLU A 204 -17.62 14.48 8.96
CA GLU A 204 -16.79 15.32 8.08
C GLU A 204 -16.60 14.71 6.69
N GLN A 205 -16.53 13.38 6.61
CA GLN A 205 -16.46 12.61 5.36
C GLN A 205 -17.83 12.38 4.69
N GLY A 206 -18.90 12.96 5.23
CA GLY A 206 -20.26 12.81 4.69
C GLY A 206 -20.92 11.47 4.99
N SER A 207 -20.41 10.73 5.98
CA SER A 207 -20.91 9.43 6.44
C SER A 207 -21.54 9.52 7.85
N SER A 208 -21.88 8.38 8.44
CA SER A 208 -22.38 8.27 9.81
C SER A 208 -21.95 6.96 10.44
N ARG A 209 -21.99 6.87 11.77
CA ARG A 209 -21.71 5.61 12.49
C ARG A 209 -22.59 4.45 12.00
N ALA A 210 -23.87 4.70 11.77
CA ALA A 210 -24.79 3.67 11.30
C ALA A 210 -24.46 3.19 9.87
N ALA A 211 -24.05 4.11 8.99
CA ALA A 211 -23.62 3.76 7.64
C ALA A 211 -22.32 2.95 7.67
N PHE A 212 -21.33 3.40 8.45
CA PHE A 212 -20.09 2.68 8.67
C PHE A 212 -20.34 1.28 9.23
N ASP A 213 -21.16 1.15 10.28
CA ASP A 213 -21.44 -0.15 10.91
C ASP A 213 -22.11 -1.12 9.92
N ALA A 214 -23.03 -0.62 9.08
CA ALA A 214 -23.68 -1.44 8.06
C ALA A 214 -22.71 -1.92 6.96
N GLU A 215 -21.82 -1.03 6.50
CA GLU A 215 -20.78 -1.36 5.52
C GLU A 215 -19.75 -2.32 6.12
N ALA A 216 -19.25 -2.04 7.32
CA ALA A 216 -18.31 -2.88 8.03
C ALA A 216 -18.90 -4.28 8.27
N ARG A 217 -20.18 -4.39 8.63
CA ARG A 217 -20.87 -5.68 8.78
C ARG A 217 -20.95 -6.43 7.45
N THR A 218 -21.33 -5.75 6.37
CA THR A 218 -21.39 -6.35 5.02
C THR A 218 -20.02 -6.86 4.57
N ALA A 219 -18.97 -6.05 4.79
CA ALA A 219 -17.59 -6.44 4.51
C ALA A 219 -17.16 -7.65 5.37
N SER A 220 -17.51 -7.66 6.66
CA SER A 220 -17.21 -8.75 7.59
C SER A 220 -17.88 -10.06 7.20
N GLU A 221 -19.14 -10.00 6.74
CA GLU A 221 -19.84 -11.16 6.20
C GLU A 221 -19.12 -11.72 4.96
N LYS A 222 -18.71 -10.86 4.02
CA LYS A 222 -17.95 -11.27 2.83
C LYS A 222 -16.61 -11.89 3.21
N ASP A 223 -15.89 -11.30 4.16
CA ASP A 223 -14.58 -11.79 4.61
C ASP A 223 -14.69 -13.16 5.30
N VAL A 224 -15.64 -13.33 6.22
CA VAL A 224 -15.88 -14.62 6.87
C VAL A 224 -16.28 -15.67 5.83
N LYS A 225 -17.15 -15.30 4.86
CA LYS A 225 -17.55 -16.20 3.77
C LYS A 225 -16.34 -16.69 2.98
N ARG A 226 -15.45 -15.76 2.62
CA ARG A 226 -14.20 -16.04 1.90
C ARG A 226 -13.26 -16.91 2.71
N GLN A 227 -13.04 -16.61 4.00
CA GLN A 227 -12.15 -17.39 4.86
C GLN A 227 -12.64 -18.83 5.00
N LEU A 228 -13.94 -19.03 5.28
CA LEU A 228 -14.52 -20.37 5.39
C LEU A 228 -14.43 -21.16 4.09
N LEU A 229 -14.68 -20.52 2.94
CA LEU A 229 -14.49 -21.15 1.64
C LEU A 229 -13.04 -21.60 1.44
N LEU A 230 -12.07 -20.72 1.71
CA LEU A 230 -10.66 -21.01 1.49
C LEU A 230 -10.12 -22.05 2.46
N ASP A 231 -10.59 -22.06 3.71
CA ASP A 231 -10.25 -23.09 4.70
C ASP A 231 -10.80 -24.45 4.25
N ALA A 232 -12.05 -24.51 3.81
CA ALA A 232 -12.67 -25.74 3.28
C ALA A 232 -11.96 -26.24 1.99
N LEU A 233 -11.60 -25.31 1.10
CA LEU A 233 -10.84 -25.62 -0.10
C LEU A 233 -9.44 -26.15 0.25
N ALA A 234 -8.78 -25.54 1.24
CA ALA A 234 -7.48 -26.00 1.72
C ALA A 234 -7.55 -27.41 2.34
N ASP A 235 -8.66 -27.75 3.00
CA ASP A 235 -8.92 -29.09 3.53
C ASP A 235 -9.12 -30.10 2.39
N GLU A 236 -9.99 -29.77 1.42
CA GLU A 236 -10.29 -30.63 0.26
C GLU A 236 -9.06 -30.91 -0.59
N LEU A 237 -8.26 -29.86 -0.87
CA LEU A 237 -7.02 -29.96 -1.64
C LEU A 237 -5.83 -30.45 -0.80
N GLN A 238 -6.04 -30.74 0.49
CA GLN A 238 -4.99 -31.19 1.42
C GLN A 238 -3.76 -30.28 1.43
N VAL A 239 -3.99 -28.97 1.39
CA VAL A 239 -2.92 -27.96 1.32
C VAL A 239 -2.10 -27.98 2.60
N GLN A 240 -0.81 -28.24 2.42
CA GLN A 240 0.20 -28.18 3.47
C GLN A 240 1.03 -26.90 3.33
N VAL A 241 1.32 -26.28 4.47
CA VAL A 241 2.22 -25.12 4.54
C VAL A 241 3.61 -25.64 4.86
N GLY A 242 4.55 -25.43 3.93
CA GLY A 242 5.95 -25.75 4.10
C GLY A 242 6.70 -24.71 4.93
N GLN A 243 7.93 -25.05 5.31
CA GLN A 243 8.83 -24.10 5.97
C GLN A 243 9.18 -22.91 5.06
N ASP A 244 9.34 -23.18 3.76
CA ASP A 244 9.67 -22.16 2.77
C ASP A 244 8.54 -21.15 2.61
N ASP A 245 7.28 -21.59 2.59
CA ASP A 245 6.11 -20.70 2.50
C ASP A 245 6.04 -19.73 3.69
N LEU A 246 6.28 -20.23 4.90
CA LEU A 246 6.33 -19.40 6.11
C LEU A 246 7.51 -18.43 6.09
N THR A 247 8.66 -18.89 5.60
CA THR A 247 9.88 -18.08 5.51
C THR A 247 9.70 -16.96 4.50
N GLU A 248 9.15 -17.24 3.33
CA GLU A 248 8.82 -16.25 2.30
C GLU A 248 7.82 -15.22 2.84
N ARG A 249 6.77 -15.67 3.54
CA ARG A 249 5.80 -14.77 4.14
C ARG A 249 6.44 -13.87 5.20
N LEU A 250 7.29 -14.42 6.06
CA LEU A 250 8.02 -13.65 7.08
C LEU A 250 8.91 -12.60 6.42
N VAL A 251 9.70 -12.96 5.41
CA VAL A 251 10.61 -12.03 4.71
C VAL A 251 9.82 -10.92 4.03
N THR A 252 8.72 -11.25 3.36
CA THR A 252 7.88 -10.27 2.67
C THR A 252 7.25 -9.30 3.66
N THR A 253 6.65 -9.82 4.73
CA THR A 253 6.04 -9.00 5.79
C THR A 253 7.10 -8.17 6.52
N SER A 254 8.28 -8.71 6.79
CA SER A 254 9.33 -8.00 7.53
C SER A 254 9.87 -6.79 6.74
N ARG A 255 10.03 -6.92 5.41
CA ARG A 255 10.39 -5.82 4.52
C ARG A 255 9.37 -4.68 4.56
N GLN A 256 8.08 -5.01 4.60
CA GLN A 256 7.01 -4.02 4.70
C GLN A 256 7.07 -3.23 6.02
N TYR A 257 7.42 -3.90 7.12
CA TYR A 257 7.56 -3.26 8.44
C TYR A 257 8.95 -2.68 8.72
N GLY A 258 9.93 -2.90 7.84
CA GLY A 258 11.31 -2.46 8.05
C GLY A 258 12.01 -3.14 9.25
N ILE A 259 11.62 -4.37 9.58
CA ILE A 259 12.22 -5.16 10.67
C ILE A 259 12.83 -6.46 10.16
N GLU A 260 13.75 -7.03 10.94
CA GLU A 260 14.39 -8.30 10.60
C GLU A 260 13.40 -9.49 10.72
N PRO A 261 13.43 -10.49 9.82
CA PRO A 261 12.49 -11.62 9.85
C PRO A 261 12.45 -12.38 11.18
N GLN A 262 13.60 -12.56 11.84
CA GLN A 262 13.67 -13.23 13.15
C GLN A 262 13.01 -12.41 14.26
N GLN A 263 13.10 -11.08 14.20
CA GLN A 263 12.43 -10.21 15.16
C GLN A 263 10.91 -10.23 14.96
N LEU A 264 10.46 -10.20 13.70
CA LEU A 264 9.03 -10.36 13.37
C LEU A 264 8.50 -11.69 13.89
N PHE A 265 9.22 -12.80 13.65
CA PHE A 265 8.82 -14.11 14.16
C PHE A 265 8.68 -14.12 15.68
N GLY A 266 9.67 -13.56 16.41
CA GLY A 266 9.62 -13.45 17.87
C GLY A 266 8.40 -12.64 18.34
N TYR A 267 8.14 -11.50 17.72
CA TYR A 267 6.96 -10.67 18.01
C TYR A 267 5.64 -11.42 17.80
N LEU A 268 5.51 -12.11 16.67
CA LEU A 268 4.32 -12.91 16.36
C LEU A 268 4.16 -14.08 17.34
N GLN A 269 5.26 -14.69 17.78
CA GLN A 269 5.25 -15.77 18.77
C GLN A 269 4.79 -15.27 20.14
N GLU A 270 5.37 -14.17 20.63
CA GLU A 270 5.02 -13.57 21.92
C GLU A 270 3.55 -13.15 22.00
N ARG A 271 2.98 -12.69 20.88
CA ARG A 271 1.57 -12.30 20.76
C ARG A 271 0.64 -13.44 20.36
N ASN A 272 1.16 -14.66 20.23
CA ASN A 272 0.40 -15.84 19.78
C ASN A 272 -0.31 -15.63 18.43
N GLN A 273 0.33 -14.92 17.50
CA GLN A 273 -0.17 -14.60 16.16
C GLN A 273 0.36 -15.55 15.07
N LEU A 274 1.31 -16.43 15.40
CA LEU A 274 1.82 -17.44 14.46
C LEU A 274 0.71 -18.35 13.88
N PRO A 275 -0.29 -18.83 14.65
CA PRO A 275 -1.37 -19.64 14.08
C PRO A 275 -2.19 -18.91 13.02
N THR A 276 -2.45 -17.61 13.22
CA THR A 276 -3.16 -16.77 12.24
C THR A 276 -2.35 -16.63 10.96
N MET A 277 -1.05 -16.34 11.09
CA MET A 277 -0.15 -16.25 9.94
C MET A 277 -0.10 -17.58 9.17
N PHE A 278 -0.03 -18.71 9.86
CA PHE A 278 -0.06 -20.03 9.23
C PHE A 278 -1.37 -20.25 8.45
N ALA A 279 -2.52 -19.90 9.05
CA ALA A 279 -3.81 -20.02 8.39
C ALA A 279 -3.90 -19.12 7.15
N ASP A 280 -3.35 -17.90 7.21
CA ASP A 280 -3.30 -16.99 6.07
C ASP A 280 -2.46 -17.55 4.92
N VAL A 281 -1.27 -18.08 5.21
CA VAL A 281 -0.43 -18.73 4.21
C VAL A 281 -1.15 -19.94 3.62
N ARG A 282 -1.79 -20.77 4.46
CA ARG A 282 -2.55 -21.94 3.98
C ARG A 282 -3.67 -21.55 3.02
N ARG A 283 -4.46 -20.53 3.35
CA ARG A 283 -5.52 -20.00 2.48
C ARG A 283 -4.96 -19.43 1.19
N GLU A 284 -3.83 -18.74 1.27
CA GLU A 284 -3.13 -18.20 0.11
C GLU A 284 -2.69 -19.30 -0.86
N LEU A 285 -2.18 -20.41 -0.32
CA LEU A 285 -1.79 -21.59 -1.08
C LEU A 285 -3.00 -22.33 -1.67
N ALA A 286 -4.15 -22.35 -0.99
CA ALA A 286 -5.36 -23.00 -1.46
C ALA A 286 -5.96 -22.29 -2.68
N ILE A 287 -6.09 -20.96 -2.62
CA ILE A 287 -6.58 -20.21 -3.79
C ILE A 287 -5.58 -20.27 -4.94
N ARG A 288 -4.28 -20.31 -4.68
CA ARG A 288 -3.27 -20.53 -5.71
C ARG A 288 -3.52 -21.83 -6.48
N ALA A 289 -3.73 -22.93 -5.76
CA ALA A 289 -4.04 -24.22 -6.37
C ALA A 289 -5.37 -24.20 -7.15
N ALA A 290 -6.40 -23.48 -6.66
CA ALA A 290 -7.64 -23.30 -7.42
C ALA A 290 -7.44 -22.47 -8.70
N VAL A 291 -6.61 -21.43 -8.67
CA VAL A 291 -6.27 -20.63 -9.86
C VAL A 291 -5.50 -21.46 -10.88
N GLU A 292 -4.56 -22.30 -10.45
CA GLU A 292 -3.82 -23.23 -11.32
C GLU A 292 -4.75 -24.23 -12.02
N ALA A 293 -5.82 -24.66 -11.34
CA ALA A 293 -6.83 -25.56 -11.90
C ALA A 293 -7.89 -24.85 -12.76
N ALA A 294 -7.98 -23.51 -12.69
CA ALA A 294 -8.98 -22.73 -13.39
C ALA A 294 -8.51 -22.31 -14.79
N THR A 295 -9.46 -22.19 -15.72
CA THR A 295 -9.19 -21.52 -17.01
C THR A 295 -9.43 -20.02 -16.87
N VAL A 296 -8.35 -19.25 -16.91
CA VAL A 296 -8.42 -17.78 -16.86
C VAL A 296 -8.32 -17.22 -18.28
N THR A 297 -9.22 -16.31 -18.62
CA THR A 297 -9.23 -15.64 -19.93
C THR A 297 -9.13 -14.13 -19.79
N ASP A 298 -8.50 -13.51 -20.79
CA ASP A 298 -8.52 -12.06 -20.95
C ASP A 298 -9.84 -11.57 -21.60
N SER A 299 -10.03 -10.25 -21.69
CA SER A 299 -11.20 -9.63 -22.33
C SER A 299 -11.27 -9.87 -23.84
N ASP A 300 -10.16 -10.27 -24.48
CA ASP A 300 -10.07 -10.68 -25.88
C ASP A 300 -10.32 -12.19 -26.09
N GLY A 301 -10.50 -12.94 -25.00
CA GLY A 301 -10.77 -14.38 -24.99
C GLY A 301 -9.51 -15.27 -25.06
N ASN A 302 -8.32 -14.71 -24.93
CA ASN A 302 -7.08 -15.48 -24.86
C ASN A 302 -6.91 -16.09 -23.47
N THR A 303 -6.39 -17.31 -23.40
CA THR A 303 -6.05 -17.95 -22.13
C THR A 303 -4.81 -17.31 -21.52
N ILE A 304 -4.91 -16.90 -20.25
CA ILE A 304 -3.79 -16.36 -19.48
C ILE A 304 -3.05 -17.53 -18.82
N ASP A 305 -1.73 -17.62 -18.99
CA ASP A 305 -0.89 -18.56 -18.25
C ASP A 305 -0.72 -18.05 -16.81
N THR A 306 -1.51 -18.61 -15.89
CA THR A 306 -1.49 -18.25 -14.47
C THR A 306 -0.18 -18.65 -13.78
N SER A 307 0.59 -19.58 -14.34
CA SER A 307 1.86 -20.00 -13.76
C SER A 307 2.94 -18.90 -13.81
N GLU A 308 2.81 -17.92 -14.71
CA GLU A 308 3.68 -16.72 -14.73
C GLU A 308 3.45 -15.82 -13.51
N PHE A 309 2.27 -15.85 -12.90
CA PHE A 309 1.90 -14.98 -11.78
C PHE A 309 2.11 -15.65 -10.43
N PHE A 310 1.87 -16.96 -10.37
CA PHE A 310 1.82 -17.71 -9.13
C PHE A 310 2.95 -18.74 -8.96
N GLY A 311 3.79 -18.90 -9.99
CA GLY A 311 4.80 -19.97 -10.06
C GLY A 311 4.17 -21.34 -10.27
N LYS A 312 5.01 -22.37 -10.38
CA LYS A 312 4.57 -23.78 -10.33
C LYS A 312 4.96 -24.35 -8.97
N ARG A 313 3.99 -24.84 -8.20
CA ARG A 313 4.32 -25.66 -7.04
C ARG A 313 4.58 -27.09 -7.52
N VAL A 314 5.79 -27.60 -7.31
CA VAL A 314 6.02 -29.04 -7.43
C VAL A 314 5.24 -29.69 -6.30
N SER A 315 4.29 -30.56 -6.63
CA SER A 315 3.52 -31.25 -5.60
C SER A 315 4.46 -32.14 -4.78
N ALA A 316 4.24 -32.24 -3.46
CA ALA A 316 5.03 -33.14 -2.61
C ALA A 316 4.93 -34.63 -3.03
N GLY A 317 3.99 -34.97 -3.94
CA GLY A 317 3.88 -36.31 -4.54
C GLY A 317 4.80 -36.55 -5.75
N GLU A 318 5.41 -35.52 -6.34
CA GLU A 318 6.37 -35.65 -7.44
C GLU A 318 7.83 -35.60 -6.96
N ALA A 319 8.05 -35.20 -5.71
CA ALA A 319 9.38 -35.19 -5.09
C ALA A 319 9.90 -36.61 -4.76
N GLU A 320 9.05 -37.65 -4.78
CA GLU A 320 9.45 -39.05 -4.56
C GLU A 320 9.97 -39.76 -5.83
N GLU A 321 9.85 -39.17 -7.03
CA GLU A 321 10.36 -39.75 -8.29
C GLU A 321 11.64 -39.09 -8.82
N ALA A 322 12.14 -38.04 -8.16
CA ALA A 322 13.46 -37.51 -8.47
C ALA A 322 14.54 -38.41 -7.85
N GLU A 323 14.99 -39.42 -8.60
CA GLU A 323 16.21 -40.17 -8.27
C GLU A 323 17.36 -39.19 -7.95
N PRO A 324 18.12 -39.42 -6.86
CA PRO A 324 19.25 -38.57 -6.56
C PRO A 324 20.30 -38.79 -7.66
N ALA A 325 20.59 -37.72 -8.41
CA ALA A 325 21.75 -37.70 -9.28
C ALA A 325 23.01 -37.94 -8.42
N ASP A 326 23.69 -39.02 -8.79
CA ASP A 326 24.97 -39.52 -8.31
C ASP A 326 25.99 -38.42 -7.95
N GLU A 327 26.10 -38.08 -6.66
CA GLU A 327 27.29 -37.45 -6.08
C GLU A 327 28.24 -38.53 -5.52
N GLY A 328 28.68 -39.43 -6.40
CA GLY A 328 29.70 -40.44 -6.14
C GLY A 328 30.99 -40.16 -6.89
N ALA A 329 31.79 -39.15 -6.50
CA ALA A 329 33.26 -39.18 -6.56
C ALA A 329 33.92 -37.80 -6.31
N ALA A 330 34.18 -37.43 -5.05
CA ALA A 330 35.28 -36.51 -4.71
C ALA A 330 35.68 -36.57 -3.23
N ARG A 331 35.99 -37.77 -2.70
CA ARG A 331 36.72 -37.88 -1.43
C ARG A 331 37.53 -39.17 -1.34
N ALA A 332 38.66 -39.20 -2.04
CA ALA A 332 39.76 -40.13 -1.76
C ALA A 332 41.07 -39.60 -2.39
N ALA A 333 41.79 -38.72 -1.68
CA ALA A 333 43.23 -38.52 -1.87
C ALA A 333 43.84 -37.64 -0.75
N SER A 334 43.82 -38.15 0.47
CA SER A 334 44.81 -37.90 1.53
C SER A 334 44.65 -39.10 2.45
N ASP A 335 45.53 -40.09 2.44
CA ASP A 335 46.90 -40.00 2.96
C ASP A 335 47.62 -41.33 2.65
N GLU A 336 48.94 -41.35 2.89
CA GLU A 336 49.90 -42.48 2.80
C GLU A 336 50.71 -42.61 1.49
N ALA A 337 51.94 -42.07 1.49
CA ALA A 337 53.15 -42.88 1.61
C ALA A 337 54.45 -42.04 1.56
N THR A 338 55.07 -41.88 2.74
CA THR A 338 56.49 -42.14 3.03
C THR A 338 57.56 -41.80 1.97
N THR A 339 58.34 -40.75 2.22
CA THR A 339 59.81 -40.76 2.55
C THR A 339 60.34 -39.33 2.53
#